data_AF-A0A316NWR5-F1
#
_entry.id   AF-A0A316NWR5-F1
#
_cell.length_a   1.000
_cell.length_b   1.000
_cell.length_c   1.000
_cell.angle_alpha   90.00
_cell.angle_beta   90.00
_cell.angle_gamma   90.00
#
_symmetry.space_group_name_H-M   'P 1'
#
loop_
_entity.id
_entity.type
_entity.pdbx_description
1 polymer ?
#
loop_
_entity_poly.entity_id
_entity_poly.type
_entity_poly.pdbx_seq_one_letter_code
_entity_poly.pdbx_strand_id
1 'polypeptide(L)'
;MGNYLAEYSEEEFSEKLIGQLEAMVAPACLSPHDRPQAILLGGQSGAGKTTLHQVFLEMFNKNIIIVNGDEYRKLHPRFFALQSAYGDKAVDYTAQWAGKMVEAIVEALSSAGYNLVIEGTLRTSQVPLATATLLRERGYDVSLALMAVKPEISLVSCQLRYEQMRLAGTTPRATDPAHHRKIVDQIVRNLAVLEDSGMFDQIYLYNRSRERLYPQEGLAGTASQMLEEALFGSWSEEEFKHYASLKAELDRLQRKS
;
A
#
# COMPACT_ATOMS: atom_id res chain seq x y z
N MET A 1 13.39 24.17 19.38
CA MET A 1 12.35 23.48 20.17
C MET A 1 12.54 22.00 19.92
N GLY A 2 12.98 21.25 20.92
CA GLY A 2 13.36 19.85 20.78
C GLY A 2 12.19 18.98 20.31
N ASN A 3 12.51 17.86 19.66
CA ASN A 3 11.59 16.97 18.97
C ASN A 3 10.68 16.13 19.91
N TYR A 4 10.43 16.62 21.13
CA TYR A 4 9.74 15.91 22.22
C TYR A 4 8.31 15.47 21.86
N LEU A 5 7.68 16.10 20.86
CA LEU A 5 6.33 15.73 20.42
C LEU A 5 6.30 14.40 19.65
N ALA A 6 7.42 13.98 19.05
CA ALA A 6 7.55 12.72 18.33
C ALA A 6 8.01 11.57 19.24
N GLU A 7 8.40 11.87 20.47
CA GLU A 7 8.78 10.87 21.46
C GLU A 7 7.53 10.19 22.03
N TYR A 8 7.67 8.91 22.38
CA TYR A 8 6.65 8.10 23.04
C TYR A 8 7.34 7.04 23.89
N SER A 9 6.69 6.62 24.98
CA SER A 9 7.20 5.54 25.82
C SER A 9 6.89 4.17 25.22
N GLU A 10 7.62 3.14 25.65
CA GLU A 10 7.29 1.75 25.28
C GLU A 10 5.93 1.30 25.82
N GLU A 11 5.48 1.87 26.94
CA GLU A 11 4.15 1.62 27.51
C GLU A 11 3.04 2.20 26.59
N GLU A 12 3.19 3.46 26.16
CA GLU A 12 2.27 4.09 25.21
C GLU A 12 2.22 3.31 23.88
N PHE A 13 3.38 2.83 23.41
CA PHE A 13 3.45 1.99 22.21
C PHE A 13 2.71 0.66 22.40
N SER A 14 2.99 -0.04 23.50
CA SER A 14 2.40 -1.35 23.80
C SER A 14 0.88 -1.27 23.95
N GLU A 15 0.37 -0.24 24.62
CA GLU A 15 -1.08 -0.01 24.77
C GLU A 15 -1.76 0.11 23.40
N LYS A 16 -1.19 0.93 22.50
CA LYS A 16 -1.75 1.12 21.14
C LYS A 16 -1.61 -0.12 20.27
N LEU A 17 -0.51 -0.85 20.41
CA LEU A 17 -0.30 -2.11 19.70
C LEU A 17 -1.34 -3.16 20.10
N ILE A 18 -1.55 -3.38 21.40
CA ILE A 18 -2.51 -4.36 21.92
C ILE A 18 -3.91 -4.02 21.43
N GLY A 19 -4.37 -2.77 21.64
CA GLY A 19 -5.70 -2.37 21.21
C GLY A 19 -5.91 -2.48 19.69
N GLN A 20 -4.86 -2.23 18.89
CA GLN A 20 -4.92 -2.41 17.44
C GLN A 20 -4.99 -3.88 17.04
N LEU A 21 -4.21 -4.77 17.67
CA LEU A 21 -4.25 -6.20 17.42
C LEU A 21 -5.63 -6.80 17.77
N GLU A 22 -6.18 -6.45 18.95
CA GLU A 22 -7.51 -6.89 19.37
C GLU A 22 -8.58 -6.47 18.36
N ALA A 23 -8.54 -5.21 17.90
CA ALA A 23 -9.48 -4.72 16.87
C ALA A 23 -9.32 -5.45 15.52
N MET A 24 -8.08 -5.80 15.14
CA MET A 24 -7.80 -6.49 13.88
C MET A 24 -8.26 -7.94 13.86
N VAL A 25 -8.25 -8.64 15.01
CA VAL A 25 -8.67 -10.06 15.11
C VAL A 25 -10.09 -10.25 15.63
N ALA A 26 -10.78 -9.18 16.07
CA ALA A 26 -12.15 -9.23 16.55
C ALA A 26 -13.20 -9.79 15.54
N PRO A 27 -13.09 -9.56 14.21
CA PRO A 27 -14.05 -10.12 13.26
C PRO A 27 -14.09 -11.65 13.28
N ALA A 28 -15.28 -12.22 13.49
CA ALA A 28 -15.49 -13.68 13.59
C ALA A 28 -15.14 -14.48 12.31
N CYS A 29 -15.00 -13.82 11.16
CA CYS A 29 -14.55 -14.47 9.93
C CYS A 29 -13.03 -14.72 9.88
N LEU A 30 -12.27 -14.13 10.81
CA LEU A 30 -10.82 -14.29 10.87
C LEU A 30 -10.45 -15.49 11.73
N SER A 31 -9.58 -16.33 11.18
CA SER A 31 -9.02 -17.49 11.87
C SER A 31 -7.62 -17.80 11.35
N PRO A 32 -6.71 -18.26 12.23
CA PRO A 32 -5.43 -18.81 11.80
C PRO A 32 -5.60 -19.95 10.80
N HIS A 33 -4.60 -20.15 9.95
CA HIS A 33 -4.59 -21.20 8.94
C HIS A 33 -3.31 -22.04 9.06
N ASP A 34 -3.40 -23.35 8.81
CA ASP A 34 -2.24 -24.27 8.90
C ASP A 34 -1.17 -23.99 7.83
N ARG A 35 -1.59 -23.37 6.72
CA ARG A 35 -0.74 -22.87 5.63
C ARG A 35 -1.14 -21.42 5.33
N PRO A 36 -0.70 -20.46 6.14
CA PRO A 36 -1.17 -19.10 6.01
C PRO A 36 -0.54 -18.45 4.77
N GLN A 37 -1.26 -17.49 4.18
CA GLN A 37 -0.83 -16.80 2.97
C GLN A 37 -0.60 -15.32 3.25
N ALA A 38 0.44 -14.76 2.65
CA ALA A 38 0.73 -13.35 2.72
C ALA A 38 0.85 -12.75 1.32
N ILE A 39 0.20 -11.61 1.11
CA ILE A 39 0.25 -10.85 -0.13
C ILE A 39 0.89 -9.50 0.15
N LEU A 40 2.07 -9.27 -0.41
CA LEU A 40 2.74 -7.98 -0.36
C LEU A 40 2.22 -7.14 -1.52
N LEU A 41 1.79 -5.91 -1.22
CA LEU A 41 1.27 -5.00 -2.24
C LEU A 41 2.35 -4.06 -2.76
N GLY A 42 2.20 -3.71 -4.04
CA GLY A 42 3.03 -2.72 -4.72
C GLY A 42 2.24 -1.86 -5.69
N GLY A 43 2.90 -0.83 -6.20
CA GLY A 43 2.31 0.17 -7.09
C GLY A 43 2.54 1.57 -6.57
N GLN A 44 2.65 2.52 -7.51
CA GLN A 44 2.87 3.92 -7.17
C GLN A 44 1.71 4.52 -6.37
N SER A 45 1.98 5.63 -5.69
CA SER A 45 0.92 6.39 -5.00
C SER A 45 -0.17 6.76 -6.00
N GLY A 46 -1.43 6.66 -5.58
CA GLY A 46 -2.57 6.94 -6.45
C GLY A 46 -2.83 5.89 -7.53
N ALA A 47 -2.08 4.78 -7.62
CA ALA A 47 -2.40 3.71 -8.59
C ALA A 47 -3.76 3.04 -8.31
N GLY A 48 -4.19 3.01 -7.05
CA GLY A 48 -5.47 2.43 -6.63
C GLY A 48 -5.33 1.12 -5.86
N LYS A 49 -4.31 0.97 -5.00
CA LYS A 49 -4.06 -0.26 -4.22
C LYS A 49 -5.22 -0.72 -3.34
N THR A 50 -6.14 0.19 -2.96
CA THR A 50 -7.41 -0.16 -2.32
C THR A 50 -8.24 -1.17 -3.14
N THR A 51 -8.11 -1.17 -4.47
CA THR A 51 -8.70 -2.20 -5.33
C THR A 51 -8.15 -3.59 -5.01
N LEU A 52 -6.83 -3.71 -4.77
CA LEU A 52 -6.21 -4.98 -4.35
C LEU A 52 -6.72 -5.44 -2.99
N HIS A 53 -6.94 -4.51 -2.04
CA HIS A 53 -7.55 -4.85 -0.75
C HIS A 53 -8.90 -5.57 -0.96
N GLN A 54 -9.74 -5.03 -1.84
CA GLN A 54 -11.05 -5.61 -2.14
C GLN A 54 -10.93 -6.97 -2.82
N VAL A 55 -10.04 -7.09 -3.82
CA VAL A 55 -9.77 -8.37 -4.52
C VAL A 55 -9.36 -9.46 -3.54
N PHE A 56 -8.41 -9.19 -2.63
CA PHE A 56 -7.95 -10.20 -1.69
C PHE A 56 -8.92 -10.43 -0.54
N LEU A 57 -9.66 -9.42 -0.08
CA LEU A 57 -10.76 -9.65 0.86
C LEU A 57 -11.83 -10.57 0.28
N GLU A 58 -12.19 -10.41 -0.99
CA GLU A 58 -13.14 -11.29 -1.69
C GLU A 58 -12.55 -12.69 -1.88
N MET A 59 -11.31 -12.79 -2.37
CA MET A 59 -10.61 -14.06 -2.62
C MET A 59 -10.47 -14.93 -1.36
N PHE A 60 -10.24 -14.30 -0.21
CA PHE A 60 -10.08 -15.00 1.07
C PHE A 60 -11.37 -15.10 1.88
N ASN A 61 -12.54 -14.77 1.30
CA ASN A 61 -13.82 -14.72 2.02
C ASN A 61 -13.75 -13.89 3.32
N LYS A 62 -12.99 -12.79 3.28
CA LYS A 62 -12.67 -11.89 4.40
C LYS A 62 -11.84 -12.52 5.52
N ASN A 63 -11.33 -13.74 5.35
CA ASN A 63 -10.37 -14.35 6.27
C ASN A 63 -8.93 -13.91 5.93
N ILE A 64 -8.70 -12.60 5.92
CA ILE A 64 -7.39 -11.99 5.68
C ILE A 64 -7.32 -10.62 6.33
N ILE A 65 -6.17 -10.30 6.93
CA ILE A 65 -5.96 -9.05 7.66
C ILE A 65 -5.13 -8.09 6.80
N ILE A 66 -5.62 -6.87 6.63
CA ILE A 66 -4.89 -5.80 5.93
C ILE A 66 -4.02 -5.03 6.93
N VAL A 67 -2.72 -4.98 6.66
CA VAL A 67 -1.74 -4.20 7.40
C VAL A 67 -1.37 -2.97 6.58
N ASN A 68 -1.86 -1.80 6.98
CA ASN A 68 -1.66 -0.53 6.28
C ASN A 68 -0.99 0.51 7.19
N GLY A 69 0.32 0.71 7.01
CA GLY A 69 1.12 1.59 7.86
C GLY A 69 0.65 3.05 7.90
N ASP A 70 0.05 3.57 6.82
CA ASP A 70 -0.46 4.94 6.81
C ASP A 70 -1.63 5.12 7.80
N GLU A 71 -2.38 4.05 8.10
CA GLU A 71 -3.46 4.08 9.09
C GLU A 71 -2.97 4.05 10.54
N TYR A 72 -1.72 3.65 10.80
CA TYR A 72 -1.19 3.58 12.15
C TYR A 72 -0.59 4.91 12.63
N ARG A 73 -0.36 5.87 11.73
CA ARG A 73 0.14 7.21 12.08
C ARG A 73 -0.76 7.93 13.08
N LYS A 74 -2.08 7.84 12.88
CA LYS A 74 -3.09 8.45 13.77
C LYS A 74 -3.13 7.82 15.17
N LEU A 75 -2.51 6.64 15.35
CA LEU A 75 -2.41 5.97 16.65
C LEU A 75 -1.29 6.55 17.52
N HIS A 76 -0.41 7.39 16.96
CA HIS A 76 0.63 8.06 17.73
C HIS A 76 -0.01 8.84 18.90
N PRO A 77 0.47 8.70 20.16
CA PRO A 77 -0.15 9.31 21.34
C PRO A 77 -0.34 10.82 21.21
N ARG A 78 0.60 11.47 20.51
CA ARG A 78 0.64 12.92 20.28
C ARG A 78 0.23 13.32 18.85
N PHE A 79 -0.51 12.48 18.12
CA PHE A 79 -0.85 12.72 16.70
C PHE A 79 -1.49 14.10 16.46
N PHE A 80 -2.50 14.49 17.24
CA PHE A 80 -3.17 15.79 17.08
C PHE A 80 -2.22 16.97 17.36
N ALA A 81 -1.32 16.83 18.35
CA ALA A 81 -0.34 17.87 18.65
C ALA A 81 0.69 18.01 17.51
N LEU A 82 1.17 16.90 16.95
CA LEU A 82 2.03 16.89 15.77
C LEU A 82 1.33 17.52 14.56
N GLN A 83 0.07 17.18 14.33
CA GLN A 83 -0.72 17.74 13.24
C GLN A 83 -0.92 19.27 13.40
N SER A 84 -1.23 19.73 14.61
CA SER A 84 -1.39 21.15 14.91
C SER A 84 -0.08 21.94 14.79
N ALA A 85 1.06 21.34 15.14
CA ALA A 85 2.35 22.02 15.14
C ALA A 85 3.01 22.04 13.74
N TYR A 86 2.83 20.98 12.95
CA TYR A 86 3.60 20.75 11.72
C TYR A 86 2.76 20.61 10.45
N GLY A 87 1.43 20.51 10.55
CA GLY A 87 0.53 20.33 9.41
C GLY A 87 0.96 19.14 8.54
N ASP A 88 1.19 19.38 7.26
CA ASP A 88 1.60 18.35 6.29
C ASP A 88 2.93 17.67 6.64
N LYS A 89 3.81 18.36 7.39
CA LYS A 89 5.11 17.81 7.83
C LYS A 89 4.99 16.85 9.01
N ALA A 90 3.82 16.71 9.64
CA ALA A 90 3.59 15.74 10.71
C ALA A 90 3.88 14.27 10.28
N VAL A 91 3.85 14.01 8.97
CA VAL A 91 4.20 12.70 8.38
C VAL A 91 5.66 12.31 8.64
N ASP A 92 6.57 13.28 8.72
CA ASP A 92 8.00 13.02 8.95
C ASP A 92 8.23 12.57 10.40
N TYR A 93 7.45 13.11 11.33
CA TYR A 93 7.53 12.80 12.76
C TYR A 93 6.80 11.51 13.15
N THR A 94 5.77 11.11 12.39
CA THR A 94 5.01 9.86 12.64
C THR A 94 5.55 8.65 11.87
N ALA A 95 6.55 8.83 11.00
CA ALA A 95 7.07 7.76 10.14
C ALA A 95 7.68 6.61 10.94
N GLN A 96 8.50 6.91 11.96
CA GLN A 96 9.12 5.89 12.81
C GLN A 96 8.08 5.09 13.59
N TRP A 97 7.08 5.76 14.17
CA TRP A 97 5.96 5.11 14.87
C TRP A 97 5.19 4.17 13.94
N ALA A 98 4.81 4.64 12.76
CA ALA A 98 4.07 3.83 11.79
C ALA A 98 4.88 2.60 11.33
N GLY A 99 6.18 2.77 11.09
CA GLY A 99 7.08 1.66 10.77
C GLY A 99 7.13 0.61 11.90
N LYS A 100 7.38 1.05 13.13
CA LYS A 100 7.42 0.18 14.32
C LYS A 100 6.09 -0.56 14.54
N MET A 101 4.96 0.11 14.33
CA MET A 101 3.63 -0.51 14.39
C MET A 101 3.44 -1.59 13.32
N VAL A 102 3.82 -1.33 12.06
CA VAL A 102 3.74 -2.34 10.99
C VAL A 102 4.58 -3.56 11.33
N GLU A 103 5.84 -3.37 11.74
CA GLU A 103 6.76 -4.45 12.10
C GLU A 103 6.18 -5.31 13.24
N ALA A 104 5.72 -4.69 14.33
CA ALA A 104 5.16 -5.40 15.47
C ALA A 104 3.84 -6.12 15.15
N ILE A 105 2.98 -5.52 14.32
CA ILE A 105 1.72 -6.14 13.89
C ILE A 105 2.00 -7.34 12.96
N VAL A 106 2.88 -7.19 11.98
CA VAL A 106 3.27 -8.29 11.09
C VAL A 106 3.89 -9.42 11.91
N GLU A 107 4.76 -9.11 12.86
CA GLU A 107 5.37 -10.10 13.76
C GLU A 107 4.32 -10.89 14.54
N ALA A 108 3.41 -10.21 15.24
CA ALA A 108 2.39 -10.84 16.08
C ALA A 108 1.40 -11.67 15.25
N LEU A 109 0.87 -11.11 14.16
CA LEU A 109 -0.13 -11.79 13.35
C LEU A 109 0.46 -12.93 12.52
N SER A 110 1.70 -12.79 12.04
CA SER A 110 2.37 -13.87 11.32
C SER A 110 2.73 -15.03 12.23
N SER A 111 3.16 -14.75 13.46
CA SER A 111 3.42 -15.79 14.47
C SER A 111 2.13 -16.54 14.87
N ALA A 112 0.99 -15.87 14.82
CA ALA A 112 -0.32 -16.45 15.08
C ALA A 112 -0.94 -17.17 13.86
N GLY A 113 -0.33 -17.12 12.68
CA GLY A 113 -0.79 -17.86 11.51
C GLY A 113 -1.98 -17.24 10.76
N TYR A 114 -2.22 -15.94 10.87
CA TYR A 114 -3.28 -15.27 10.09
C TYR A 114 -2.84 -15.00 8.65
N ASN A 115 -3.78 -15.03 7.70
CA ASN A 115 -3.50 -14.53 6.35
C ASN A 115 -3.31 -13.01 6.38
N LEU A 116 -2.35 -12.49 5.61
CA LEU A 116 -1.98 -11.08 5.62
C LEU A 116 -1.99 -10.45 4.23
N VAL A 117 -2.51 -9.23 4.13
CA VAL A 117 -2.18 -8.29 3.04
C VAL A 117 -1.32 -7.19 3.64
N ILE A 118 -0.12 -6.98 3.12
CA ILE A 118 0.81 -5.97 3.65
C ILE A 118 0.97 -4.85 2.61
N GLU A 119 0.50 -3.65 2.96
CA GLU A 119 0.58 -2.48 2.08
C GLU A 119 2.03 -2.01 1.89
N GLY A 120 2.38 -1.73 0.64
CA GLY A 120 3.71 -1.30 0.26
C GLY A 120 3.71 -0.52 -1.05
N THR A 121 4.81 0.17 -1.32
CA THR A 121 4.99 0.94 -2.55
C THR A 121 6.05 0.37 -3.48
N LEU A 122 6.73 -0.72 -3.09
CA LEU A 122 7.87 -1.28 -3.81
C LEU A 122 8.93 -0.24 -4.22
N ARG A 123 9.20 0.72 -3.31
CA ARG A 123 10.23 1.75 -3.50
C ARG A 123 11.62 1.14 -3.64
N THR A 124 11.84 0.03 -2.96
CA THR A 124 13.06 -0.78 -3.02
C THR A 124 12.68 -2.25 -3.09
N SER A 125 13.61 -3.11 -3.53
CA SER A 125 13.42 -4.56 -3.48
C SER A 125 13.83 -5.17 -2.13
N GLN A 126 14.67 -4.51 -1.34
CA GLN A 126 15.19 -5.08 -0.09
C GLN A 126 14.12 -5.28 0.98
N VAL A 127 13.24 -4.30 1.18
CA VAL A 127 12.16 -4.37 2.17
C VAL A 127 11.21 -5.55 1.90
N PRO A 128 10.59 -5.67 0.72
CA PRO A 128 9.70 -6.79 0.43
C PRO A 128 10.43 -8.15 0.44
N LEU A 129 11.71 -8.23 0.07
CA LEU A 129 12.50 -9.46 0.21
C LEU A 129 12.71 -9.86 1.68
N ALA A 130 13.02 -8.90 2.55
CA ALA A 130 13.17 -9.15 3.98
C ALA A 130 11.85 -9.61 4.60
N THR A 131 10.73 -8.94 4.26
CA THR A 131 9.39 -9.34 4.70
C THR A 131 9.02 -10.73 4.18
N ALA A 132 9.29 -11.03 2.90
CA ALA A 132 9.03 -12.35 2.33
C ALA A 132 9.86 -13.45 3.03
N THR A 133 11.14 -13.20 3.29
CA THR A 133 12.02 -14.14 4.00
C THR A 133 11.46 -14.46 5.39
N LEU A 134 11.13 -13.43 6.17
CA LEU A 134 10.54 -13.56 7.50
C LEU A 134 9.26 -14.42 7.49
N LEU A 135 8.38 -14.18 6.52
CA LEU A 135 7.11 -14.89 6.40
C LEU A 135 7.31 -16.35 5.97
N ARG A 136 8.21 -16.62 5.01
CA ARG A 136 8.53 -17.99 4.58
C ARG A 136 9.16 -18.82 5.69
N GLU A 137 10.02 -18.21 6.52
CA GLU A 137 10.57 -18.86 7.73
C GLU A 137 9.45 -19.27 8.73
N ARG A 138 8.29 -18.63 8.66
CA ARG A 138 7.08 -18.96 9.42
C ARG A 138 6.10 -19.88 8.68
N GLY A 139 6.50 -20.44 7.53
CA GLY A 139 5.69 -21.38 6.76
C GLY A 139 4.61 -20.75 5.90
N TYR A 140 4.72 -19.44 5.60
CA TYR A 140 3.77 -18.77 4.71
C TYR A 140 4.05 -19.07 3.24
N ASP A 141 2.96 -19.20 2.47
CA ASP A 141 3.00 -18.95 1.03
C ASP A 141 2.96 -17.43 0.82
N VAL A 142 3.95 -16.87 0.13
CA VAL A 142 4.15 -15.43 -0.04
C VAL A 142 3.96 -15.04 -1.50
N SER A 143 3.01 -14.16 -1.77
CA SER A 143 2.72 -13.64 -3.10
C SER A 143 2.93 -12.13 -3.17
N LEU A 144 3.11 -11.62 -4.38
CA LEU A 144 3.26 -10.20 -4.66
C LEU A 144 2.09 -9.73 -5.55
N ALA A 145 1.48 -8.59 -5.25
CA ALA A 145 0.42 -8.03 -6.09
C ALA A 145 0.61 -6.53 -6.34
N LEU A 146 0.59 -6.12 -7.60
CA LEU A 146 0.80 -4.73 -7.99
C LEU A 146 -0.36 -4.16 -8.78
N MET A 147 -0.62 -2.88 -8.57
CA MET A 147 -1.41 -2.09 -9.51
C MET A 147 -0.55 -1.69 -10.71
N ALA A 148 -0.97 -2.11 -11.90
CA ALA A 148 -0.36 -1.76 -13.17
C ALA A 148 -1.23 -0.68 -13.85
N VAL A 149 -0.84 0.59 -13.67
CA VAL A 149 -1.66 1.75 -14.06
C VAL A 149 -0.77 2.87 -14.59
N LYS A 150 -1.15 3.49 -15.73
CA LYS A 150 -0.43 4.62 -16.32
C LYS A 150 0.01 5.67 -15.28
N PRO A 151 1.29 6.10 -15.28
CA PRO A 151 1.79 7.11 -14.36
C PRO A 151 0.92 8.37 -14.30
N GLU A 152 0.42 8.85 -15.43
CA GLU A 152 -0.43 10.03 -15.58
C GLU A 152 -1.76 9.88 -14.81
N ILE A 153 -2.42 8.73 -14.96
CA ILE A 153 -3.66 8.40 -14.24
C ILE A 153 -3.42 8.39 -12.74
N SER A 154 -2.34 7.74 -12.30
CA SER A 154 -1.99 7.64 -10.88
C SER A 154 -1.62 8.98 -10.26
N LEU A 155 -0.94 9.87 -11.01
CA LEU A 155 -0.58 11.20 -10.56
C LEU A 155 -1.81 12.11 -10.39
N VAL A 156 -2.70 12.15 -11.39
CA VAL A 156 -3.97 12.91 -11.28
C VAL A 156 -4.82 12.40 -10.13
N SER A 157 -4.82 11.08 -9.89
CA SER A 157 -5.54 10.51 -8.75
C SER A 157 -4.97 10.95 -7.40
N CYS A 158 -3.65 11.15 -7.29
CA CYS A 158 -3.05 11.73 -6.09
C CYS A 158 -3.53 13.16 -5.84
N GLN A 159 -3.57 13.98 -6.90
CA GLN A 159 -4.05 15.37 -6.84
C GLN A 159 -5.53 15.43 -6.48
N LEU A 160 -6.34 14.55 -7.07
CA LEU A 160 -7.77 14.48 -6.78
C LEU A 160 -8.02 14.11 -5.32
N ARG A 161 -7.32 13.11 -4.80
CA ARG A 161 -7.42 12.72 -3.38
C ARG A 161 -7.06 13.88 -2.45
N TYR A 162 -6.03 14.66 -2.79
CA TYR A 162 -5.65 15.86 -2.03
C TYR A 162 -6.80 16.88 -1.98
N GLU A 163 -7.38 17.25 -3.13
CA GLU A 163 -8.47 18.22 -3.18
C GLU A 163 -9.73 17.72 -2.45
N GLN A 164 -10.08 16.44 -2.59
CA GLN A 164 -11.21 15.84 -1.88
C GLN A 164 -11.03 15.90 -0.36
N MET A 165 -9.84 15.55 0.13
CA MET A 165 -9.51 15.62 1.56
C MET A 165 -9.51 17.06 2.08
N ARG A 166 -9.01 18.02 1.30
CA ARG A 166 -9.04 19.46 1.61
C ARG A 166 -10.49 19.95 1.79
N LEU A 167 -11.36 19.62 0.83
CA LEU A 167 -12.78 20.02 0.86
C LEU A 167 -13.57 19.33 1.98
N ALA A 168 -13.15 18.14 2.40
CA ALA A 168 -13.73 17.43 3.54
C ALA A 168 -13.30 18.00 4.92
N GLY A 169 -12.49 19.08 4.94
CA GLY A 169 -12.00 19.69 6.19
C GLY A 169 -10.96 18.85 6.93
N THR A 170 -10.39 17.85 6.27
CA THR A 170 -9.26 17.05 6.80
C THR A 170 -7.94 17.74 6.45
N THR A 171 -6.80 17.28 7.00
CA THR A 171 -5.48 17.75 6.57
C THR A 171 -4.93 16.84 5.47
N PRO A 172 -5.05 17.22 4.18
CA PRO A 172 -4.63 16.37 3.07
C PRO A 172 -3.11 16.30 2.97
N ARG A 173 -2.56 15.12 2.67
CA ARG A 173 -1.14 14.97 2.32
C ARG A 173 -0.96 15.11 0.82
N ALA A 174 -0.30 16.17 0.37
CA ALA A 174 0.12 16.27 -1.02
C ALA A 174 1.13 15.16 -1.33
N THR A 175 0.92 14.45 -2.43
CA THR A 175 1.97 13.58 -2.98
C THR A 175 2.88 14.44 -3.82
N ASP A 176 4.15 14.57 -3.42
CA ASP A 176 5.17 15.24 -4.23
C ASP A 176 5.29 14.52 -5.58
N PRO A 177 5.04 15.19 -6.72
CA PRO A 177 5.20 14.59 -8.06
C PRO A 177 6.60 14.01 -8.30
N ALA A 178 7.64 14.61 -7.70
CA ALA A 178 8.99 14.05 -7.80
C ALA A 178 9.12 12.74 -7.03
N HIS A 179 8.44 12.61 -5.88
CA HIS A 179 8.37 11.35 -5.14
C HIS A 179 7.60 10.27 -5.92
N HIS A 180 6.50 10.64 -6.55
CA HIS A 180 5.73 9.75 -7.42
C HIS A 180 6.57 9.25 -8.60
N ARG A 181 7.24 10.16 -9.32
CA ARG A 181 8.11 9.83 -10.46
C ARG A 181 9.25 8.88 -10.05
N LYS A 182 9.90 9.12 -8.91
CA LYS A 182 10.95 8.22 -8.39
C LYS A 182 10.48 6.77 -8.25
N ILE A 183 9.23 6.55 -7.83
CA ILE A 183 8.65 5.20 -7.72
C ILE A 183 8.44 4.62 -9.12
N VAL A 184 7.84 5.38 -10.03
CA VAL A 184 7.57 4.96 -11.41
C VAL A 184 8.87 4.55 -12.12
N ASP A 185 9.93 5.33 -11.97
CA ASP A 185 11.23 5.08 -12.62
C ASP A 185 11.92 3.79 -12.11
N GLN A 186 11.52 3.29 -10.93
CA GLN A 186 12.18 2.16 -10.26
C GLN A 186 11.34 0.90 -10.20
N ILE A 187 10.00 1.01 -10.29
CA ILE A 187 9.09 -0.09 -9.95
C ILE A 187 9.25 -1.31 -10.87
N VAL A 188 9.48 -1.11 -12.17
CA VAL A 188 9.71 -2.20 -13.13
C VAL A 188 10.99 -2.96 -12.78
N ARG A 189 12.09 -2.23 -12.56
CA ARG A 189 13.37 -2.83 -12.16
C ARG A 189 13.28 -3.54 -10.81
N ASN A 190 12.60 -2.94 -9.84
CA ASN A 190 12.42 -3.56 -8.52
C ASN A 190 11.58 -4.84 -8.64
N LEU A 191 10.54 -4.84 -9.48
CA LEU A 191 9.74 -6.03 -9.74
C LEU A 191 10.58 -7.14 -10.39
N ALA A 192 11.42 -6.81 -11.38
CA ALA A 192 12.32 -7.79 -11.99
C ALA A 192 13.25 -8.45 -10.96
N VAL A 193 13.83 -7.67 -10.05
CA VAL A 193 14.67 -8.22 -8.96
C VAL A 193 13.87 -9.14 -8.02
N LEU A 194 12.61 -8.79 -7.74
CA LEU A 194 11.74 -9.61 -6.89
C LEU A 194 11.30 -10.89 -7.58
N GLU A 195 11.00 -10.81 -8.87
CA GLU A 195 10.67 -11.95 -9.73
C GLU A 195 11.85 -12.92 -9.84
N ASP A 196 13.05 -12.41 -10.16
CA ASP A 196 14.29 -13.21 -10.27
C ASP A 196 14.72 -13.84 -8.94
N SER A 197 14.28 -13.30 -7.80
CA SER A 197 14.64 -13.84 -6.48
C SER A 197 14.02 -15.21 -6.20
N GLY A 198 12.91 -15.55 -6.87
CA GLY A 198 12.15 -16.78 -6.59
C GLY A 198 11.50 -16.83 -5.20
N MET A 199 11.46 -15.71 -4.46
CA MET A 199 10.88 -15.65 -3.11
C MET A 199 9.35 -15.63 -3.09
N PHE A 200 8.72 -15.30 -4.22
CA PHE A 200 7.27 -15.17 -4.34
C PHE A 200 6.67 -16.34 -5.09
N ASP A 201 5.70 -17.02 -4.47
CA ASP A 201 5.02 -18.16 -5.07
C ASP A 201 4.16 -17.73 -6.26
N GLN A 202 3.60 -16.52 -6.21
CA GLN A 202 2.85 -15.88 -7.29
C GLN A 202 3.14 -14.39 -7.35
N ILE A 203 3.11 -13.84 -8.57
CA ILE A 203 3.11 -12.40 -8.84
C ILE A 203 1.83 -12.07 -9.59
N TYR A 204 1.12 -11.04 -9.14
CA TYR A 204 -0.11 -10.57 -9.75
C TYR A 204 0.01 -9.12 -10.20
N LEU A 205 -0.46 -8.84 -11.41
CA LEU A 205 -0.66 -7.47 -11.88
C LEU A 205 -2.15 -7.24 -12.11
N TYR A 206 -2.67 -6.15 -11.56
CA TYR A 206 -4.06 -5.76 -11.74
C TYR A 206 -4.19 -4.34 -12.29
N ASN A 207 -5.15 -4.12 -13.17
CA ASN A 207 -5.58 -2.78 -13.55
C ASN A 207 -6.69 -2.27 -12.60
N ARG A 208 -7.15 -1.03 -12.81
CA ARG A 208 -8.19 -0.42 -11.96
C ARG A 208 -9.56 -1.07 -12.08
N SER A 209 -9.81 -1.77 -13.17
CA SER A 209 -11.06 -2.46 -13.46
C SER A 209 -11.10 -3.86 -12.84
N ARG A 210 -10.14 -4.17 -11.94
CA ARG A 210 -9.95 -5.46 -11.26
C ARG A 210 -9.58 -6.60 -12.20
N GLU A 211 -9.20 -6.30 -13.43
CA GLU A 211 -8.71 -7.32 -14.37
C GLU A 211 -7.29 -7.71 -13.98
N ARG A 212 -7.03 -9.02 -13.96
CA ARG A 212 -5.71 -9.57 -13.72
C ARG A 212 -4.93 -9.63 -15.03
N LEU A 213 -3.98 -8.73 -15.20
CA LEU A 213 -3.09 -8.65 -16.37
C LEU A 213 -1.97 -9.69 -16.33
N TYR A 214 -1.60 -10.17 -15.14
CA TYR A 214 -0.61 -11.22 -14.97
C TYR A 214 -0.91 -12.09 -13.73
N PRO A 215 -0.71 -13.42 -13.78
CA PRO A 215 -0.39 -14.19 -14.98
C PRO A 215 -1.57 -14.23 -15.96
N GLN A 216 -1.27 -14.22 -17.25
CA GLN A 216 -2.25 -14.34 -18.33
C GLN A 216 -1.97 -15.62 -19.11
N GLU A 217 -2.99 -16.48 -19.26
CA GLU A 217 -2.85 -17.73 -20.01
C GLU A 217 -2.45 -17.47 -21.46
N GLY A 218 -1.48 -18.24 -21.96
CA GLY A 218 -1.03 -18.16 -23.35
C GLY A 218 -0.12 -16.98 -23.70
N LEU A 219 0.16 -16.07 -22.75
CA LEU A 219 1.10 -14.97 -22.96
C LEU A 219 2.47 -15.34 -22.36
N ALA A 220 3.48 -15.43 -23.21
CA ALA A 220 4.86 -15.58 -22.75
C ALA A 220 5.41 -14.22 -22.32
N GLY A 221 5.89 -14.12 -21.08
CA GLY A 221 6.46 -12.90 -20.56
C GLY A 221 6.65 -12.95 -19.05
N THR A 222 7.52 -12.07 -18.56
CA THR A 222 7.73 -11.83 -17.14
C THR A 222 6.73 -10.80 -16.61
N ALA A 223 6.45 -10.84 -15.32
CA ALA A 223 5.64 -9.84 -14.65
C ALA A 223 6.25 -8.43 -14.82
N SER A 224 7.58 -8.32 -14.75
CA SER A 224 8.25 -7.04 -15.00
C SER A 224 8.02 -6.48 -16.41
N GLN A 225 8.08 -7.31 -17.46
CA GLN A 225 7.76 -6.89 -18.84
C GLN A 225 6.29 -6.48 -18.99
N MET A 226 5.36 -7.22 -18.38
CA MET A 226 3.93 -6.88 -18.41
C MET A 226 3.64 -5.58 -17.67
N LEU A 227 4.33 -5.32 -16.55
CA LEU A 227 4.23 -4.06 -15.83
C LEU A 227 4.77 -2.91 -16.68
N GLU A 228 5.90 -3.10 -17.37
CA GLU A 228 6.49 -2.08 -18.24
C GLU A 228 5.53 -1.68 -19.36
N GLU A 229 4.93 -2.66 -20.05
CA GLU A 229 3.93 -2.39 -21.10
C GLU A 229 2.70 -1.69 -20.53
N ALA A 230 2.19 -2.13 -19.38
CA ALA A 230 1.04 -1.48 -18.75
C ALA A 230 1.34 -0.01 -18.38
N LEU A 231 2.55 0.29 -17.87
CA LEU A 231 2.93 1.64 -17.47
C LEU A 231 3.26 2.56 -18.65
N PHE A 232 3.99 2.05 -19.65
CA PHE A 232 4.65 2.88 -20.68
C PHE A 232 4.26 2.54 -22.12
N GLY A 233 3.55 1.43 -22.32
CA GLY A 233 3.02 1.02 -23.61
C GLY A 233 1.83 1.88 -24.06
N SER A 234 1.13 1.37 -25.08
CA SER A 234 -0.01 2.10 -25.66
C SER A 234 -1.15 2.29 -24.65
N TRP A 235 -1.92 3.35 -24.84
CA TRP A 235 -3.11 3.63 -24.04
C TRP A 235 -4.33 2.94 -24.63
N SER A 236 -5.14 2.30 -23.78
CA SER A 236 -6.45 1.79 -24.17
C SER A 236 -7.50 2.90 -24.23
N GLU A 237 -8.61 2.66 -24.92
CA GLU A 237 -9.74 3.61 -24.94
C GLU A 237 -10.32 3.84 -23.53
N GLU A 238 -10.33 2.81 -22.70
CA GLU A 238 -10.78 2.89 -21.30
C GLU A 238 -9.85 3.78 -20.47
N GLU A 239 -8.53 3.63 -20.63
CA GLU A 239 -7.55 4.47 -19.95
C GLU A 239 -7.69 5.94 -20.33
N PHE A 240 -7.89 6.24 -21.62
CA PHE A 240 -8.13 7.61 -22.10
C PHE A 240 -9.40 8.22 -21.49
N LYS A 241 -10.51 7.47 -21.51
CA LYS A 241 -11.79 7.93 -20.93
C LYS A 241 -11.66 8.17 -19.43
N HIS A 242 -11.01 7.24 -18.72
CA HIS A 242 -10.80 7.33 -17.28
C HIS A 242 -9.92 8.53 -16.91
N TYR A 243 -8.80 8.73 -17.61
CA TYR A 243 -7.93 9.89 -17.42
C TYR A 243 -8.66 11.21 -17.67
N ALA A 244 -9.42 11.31 -18.76
CA ALA A 244 -10.21 12.49 -19.08
C ALA A 244 -11.26 12.80 -17.99
N SER A 245 -11.92 11.76 -17.46
CA SER A 245 -12.87 11.89 -16.35
C SER A 245 -12.20 12.41 -15.07
N LEU A 246 -11.05 11.83 -14.69
CA LEU A 246 -10.28 12.28 -13.53
C LEU A 246 -9.82 13.73 -13.66
N LYS A 247 -9.35 14.13 -14.85
CA LYS A 247 -8.94 15.51 -15.12
C LYS A 247 -10.09 16.49 -15.05
N ALA A 248 -11.24 16.17 -15.63
CA ALA A 248 -12.43 17.02 -15.56
C ALA A 248 -12.90 17.22 -14.11
N GLU A 249 -12.87 16.15 -13.31
CA GLU A 249 -13.23 16.23 -11.90
C GLU A 249 -12.22 17.04 -11.07
N LEU A 250 -10.91 16.84 -11.29
CA LEU A 250 -9.88 17.64 -10.63
C LEU A 250 -10.04 19.14 -10.93
N ASP A 251 -10.22 19.49 -12.20
CA ASP A 251 -10.43 20.87 -12.63
C ASP A 251 -11.70 21.47 -11.99
N ARG A 252 -12.76 20.66 -11.82
CA ARG A 252 -14.00 21.06 -11.13
C ARG A 252 -13.75 21.37 -9.64
N LEU A 253 -12.98 20.55 -8.94
CA LEU A 253 -12.68 20.76 -7.52
C LEU A 253 -11.77 21.98 -7.30
N GLN A 254 -10.78 22.18 -8.17
CA GLN A 254 -9.88 23.33 -8.09
C GLN A 254 -10.60 24.66 -8.33
N ARG A 255 -11.63 24.69 -9.18
CA ARG A 255 -12.47 25.90 -9.37
C ARG A 255 -13.37 26.24 -8.18
N LYS A 256 -13.58 25.30 -7.26
CA LYS A 256 -14.35 25.53 -6.02
C LYS A 256 -13.48 26.03 -4.87
N SER A 257 -12.16 26.10 -5.05
CA SER A 257 -11.22 26.67 -4.08
C SER A 257 -11.14 28.18 -4.25
#